data_AF-A0A2N6P2R0-F1
#
_entry.id   AF-A0A2N6P2R0-F1
#
_cell.length_a   1.000
_cell.length_b   1.000
_cell.length_c   1.000
_cell.angle_alpha   90.00
_cell.angle_beta   90.00
_cell.angle_gamma   90.00
#
_symmetry.space_group_name_H-M   'P 1'
#
loop_
_entity.id
_entity.type
_entity.pdbx_description
1 polymer ?
#
loop_
_entity_poly.entity_id
_entity_poly.type
_entity_poly.pdbx_seq_one_letter_code
_entity_poly.pdbx_strand_id
1 'polypeptide(L)'
;MLWLPKSPFGCAVVFVTVAGVCQAQNPGQGVEICENDPLNPPCTTVEAPSGLCDEYKNKVSGVRANDSASICRFYLEPECKGEYFEAGTHAVNLYTGHPDFNDEVTSFICDVAKPIASVKSSDWTFKRQKELCTRLETLSLQFKLANNIGSGTYDKIKLGFEDAGQTVHVITEGPSPGYEVTQDINIQDVFGVETVALSKIKRLRLLDELTDWTFGGDMWEIAGFTLKGKCANSGLTIALEKFSSLNKWLQAQPDRPGRFQYRVDWEVWADDVQPDDWVTKSLCKQFLSMKTSICILPTKTGTGVSPIK
;
A
#
# COMPACT_ATOMS: atom_id res chain seq x y z
N MET A 1 60.14 -24.77 -50.88
CA MET A 1 60.25 -25.65 -49.70
C MET A 1 59.14 -25.26 -48.73
N LEU A 2 58.07 -26.05 -48.67
CA LEU A 2 57.10 -26.03 -47.58
C LEU A 2 56.33 -27.36 -47.66
N TRP A 3 56.45 -28.12 -46.58
CA TRP A 3 55.91 -29.45 -46.42
C TRP A 3 54.41 -29.40 -46.13
N LEU A 4 53.64 -30.30 -46.75
CA LEU A 4 52.30 -30.69 -46.31
C LEU A 4 52.42 -31.99 -45.50
N PRO A 5 51.80 -32.10 -44.32
CA PRO A 5 51.50 -33.41 -43.76
C PRO A 5 50.16 -33.93 -44.31
N LYS A 6 50.18 -35.16 -44.82
CA LYS A 6 48.99 -35.99 -45.04
C LYS A 6 48.38 -36.36 -43.69
N SER A 7 47.09 -36.13 -43.50
CA SER A 7 46.29 -36.90 -42.54
C SER A 7 45.65 -38.10 -43.24
N PRO A 8 45.71 -39.31 -42.66
CA PRO A 8 44.81 -40.40 -42.99
C PRO A 8 43.57 -40.31 -42.09
N PHE A 9 42.50 -41.01 -42.48
CA PHE A 9 41.19 -41.09 -41.83
C PHE A 9 40.16 -40.06 -42.30
N GLY A 10 39.27 -40.57 -43.16
CA GLY A 10 38.03 -39.92 -43.51
C GLY A 10 37.08 -39.86 -42.32
N CYS A 11 36.53 -38.69 -42.11
CA CYS A 11 35.20 -38.46 -41.57
C CYS A 11 34.75 -37.11 -42.15
N ALA A 12 33.73 -37.13 -43.00
CA ALA A 12 33.04 -35.91 -43.38
C ALA A 12 32.19 -35.48 -42.17
N VAL A 13 32.57 -34.39 -41.51
CA VAL A 13 31.72 -33.75 -40.51
C VAL A 13 30.73 -32.86 -41.26
N VAL A 14 29.49 -33.34 -41.38
CA VAL A 14 28.37 -32.51 -41.82
C VAL A 14 27.91 -31.70 -40.61
N PHE A 15 28.16 -30.39 -40.63
CA PHE A 15 27.52 -29.48 -39.70
C PHE A 15 26.08 -29.25 -40.18
N VAL A 16 25.13 -29.96 -39.57
CA VAL A 16 23.72 -29.55 -39.64
C VAL A 16 23.52 -28.52 -38.54
N THR A 17 23.51 -27.24 -38.91
CA THR A 17 22.97 -26.19 -38.04
C THR A 17 21.46 -26.36 -37.98
N VAL A 18 20.97 -27.11 -37.00
CA VAL A 18 19.58 -26.95 -36.57
C VAL A 18 19.55 -25.66 -35.77
N ALA A 19 19.10 -24.58 -36.41
CA ALA A 19 18.68 -23.36 -35.71
C ALA A 19 17.37 -23.67 -34.96
N GLY A 20 17.46 -24.53 -33.94
CA GLY A 20 16.47 -24.63 -32.91
C GLY A 20 16.67 -23.44 -31.99
N VAL A 21 15.88 -22.39 -32.18
CA VAL A 21 15.73 -21.33 -31.19
C VAL A 21 15.10 -21.99 -29.97
N CYS A 22 15.92 -22.51 -29.06
CA CYS A 22 15.49 -22.74 -27.69
C CYS A 22 15.39 -21.35 -27.05
N GLN A 23 14.23 -20.71 -27.17
CA GLN A 23 13.87 -19.66 -26.22
C GLN A 23 13.86 -20.31 -24.85
N ALA A 24 14.85 -19.97 -24.01
CA ALA A 24 14.76 -20.23 -22.60
C ALA A 24 13.54 -19.44 -22.10
N GLN A 25 12.43 -20.14 -21.80
CA GLN A 25 11.34 -19.56 -21.04
C GLN A 25 11.94 -19.04 -19.74
N ASN A 26 11.89 -17.73 -19.52
CA ASN A 26 12.24 -17.13 -18.24
C ASN A 26 11.20 -17.62 -17.23
N PRO A 27 11.53 -18.52 -16.28
CA PRO A 27 10.52 -19.19 -15.45
C PRO A 27 9.84 -18.29 -14.41
N GLY A 28 10.05 -16.98 -14.46
CA GLY A 28 9.64 -16.04 -13.42
C GLY A 28 8.61 -14.98 -13.82
N GLN A 29 8.38 -14.74 -15.12
CA GLN A 29 7.51 -13.65 -15.58
C GLN A 29 6.16 -14.19 -16.03
N GLY A 30 5.31 -14.47 -15.05
CA GLY A 30 3.95 -14.89 -15.33
C GLY A 30 2.99 -14.55 -14.21
N VAL A 31 1.70 -14.63 -14.55
CA VAL A 31 0.59 -14.52 -13.62
C VAL A 31 -0.06 -15.88 -13.52
N GLU A 32 -0.25 -16.36 -12.31
CA GLU A 32 -1.13 -17.48 -12.06
C GLU A 32 -2.56 -16.99 -11.97
N ILE A 33 -3.41 -17.52 -12.84
CA ILE A 33 -4.82 -17.17 -12.96
C ILE A 33 -5.63 -18.45 -12.78
N CYS A 34 -6.61 -18.42 -11.88
CA CYS A 34 -7.43 -19.58 -11.55
C CYS A 34 -8.92 -19.27 -11.68
N GLU A 35 -9.67 -20.26 -12.16
CA GLU A 35 -11.12 -20.19 -12.31
C GLU A 35 -11.86 -20.30 -10.97
N ASN A 36 -11.20 -20.75 -9.90
CA ASN A 36 -11.78 -20.84 -8.56
C ASN A 36 -10.93 -20.09 -7.52
N ASP A 37 -11.57 -19.56 -6.48
CA ASP A 37 -10.90 -18.78 -5.44
C ASP A 37 -10.24 -19.61 -4.35
N PRO A 38 -9.26 -19.04 -3.61
CA PRO A 38 -8.33 -18.01 -4.05
C PRO A 38 -7.11 -18.75 -4.58
N LEU A 39 -7.16 -19.09 -5.87
CA LEU A 39 -6.23 -20.03 -6.54
C LEU A 39 -6.55 -21.52 -6.36
N ASN A 40 -7.83 -21.88 -6.40
CA ASN A 40 -8.21 -23.28 -6.52
C ASN A 40 -8.19 -23.73 -8.00
N PRO A 41 -7.71 -24.94 -8.31
CA PRO A 41 -7.70 -25.45 -9.69
C PRO A 41 -9.09 -25.43 -10.33
N PRO A 42 -9.19 -25.27 -11.66
CA PRO A 42 -8.09 -25.21 -12.62
C PRO A 42 -7.38 -23.84 -12.62
N CYS A 43 -6.05 -23.90 -12.65
CA CYS A 43 -5.16 -22.74 -12.69
C CYS A 43 -4.28 -22.81 -13.94
N THR A 44 -4.03 -21.66 -14.53
CA THR A 44 -3.13 -21.51 -15.68
C THR A 44 -2.13 -20.41 -15.39
N THR A 45 -0.86 -20.66 -15.70
CA THR A 45 0.16 -19.61 -15.70
C THR A 45 0.19 -18.96 -17.07
N VAL A 46 -0.06 -17.66 -17.12
CA VAL A 46 0.03 -16.85 -18.34
C VAL A 46 1.35 -16.08 -18.30
N GLU A 47 2.13 -16.17 -19.37
CA GLU A 47 3.33 -15.34 -19.52
C GLU A 47 2.92 -13.87 -19.57
N ALA A 48 3.63 -13.02 -18.82
CA ALA A 48 3.28 -11.61 -18.66
C ALA A 48 4.51 -10.72 -18.89
N PRO A 49 4.84 -10.37 -20.14
CA PRO A 49 5.98 -9.53 -20.45
C PRO A 49 5.83 -8.15 -19.80
N SER A 50 6.91 -7.65 -19.19
CA SER A 50 6.89 -6.36 -18.48
C SER A 50 6.39 -5.23 -19.39
N GLY A 51 5.37 -4.50 -18.93
CA GLY A 51 4.84 -3.32 -19.60
C GLY A 51 4.07 -3.61 -20.90
N LEU A 52 3.79 -4.87 -21.22
CA LEU A 52 2.93 -5.27 -22.32
C LEU A 52 1.54 -5.59 -21.78
N CYS A 53 0.51 -5.05 -22.43
CA CYS A 53 -0.87 -5.40 -22.13
C CYS A 53 -1.22 -6.72 -22.81
N ASP A 54 -1.73 -7.66 -22.03
CA ASP A 54 -2.24 -8.94 -22.50
C ASP A 54 -3.75 -9.03 -22.32
N GLU A 55 -4.43 -9.59 -23.32
CA GLU A 55 -5.87 -9.82 -23.30
C GLU A 55 -6.17 -11.18 -22.65
N TYR A 56 -7.16 -11.22 -21.77
CA TYR A 56 -7.58 -12.43 -21.08
C TYR A 56 -9.10 -12.48 -21.02
N LYS A 57 -9.73 -13.47 -21.66
CA LYS A 57 -11.20 -13.54 -21.82
C LYS A 57 -11.81 -14.81 -21.21
N ASN A 58 -11.16 -15.37 -20.21
CA ASN A 58 -11.69 -16.53 -19.48
C ASN A 58 -12.15 -16.11 -18.09
N LYS A 59 -12.87 -17.02 -17.43
CA LYS A 59 -13.28 -16.87 -16.04
C LYS A 59 -12.07 -16.74 -15.13
N VAL A 60 -12.14 -15.79 -14.21
CA VAL A 60 -11.07 -15.50 -13.25
C VAL A 60 -11.70 -15.22 -11.91
N SER A 61 -11.25 -15.96 -10.91
CA SER A 61 -11.68 -15.78 -9.54
C SER A 61 -10.48 -15.65 -8.60
N GLY A 62 -9.34 -16.27 -8.93
CA GLY A 62 -8.08 -16.08 -8.22
C GLY A 62 -6.96 -15.57 -9.13
N VAL A 63 -6.18 -14.60 -8.67
CA VAL A 63 -4.96 -14.18 -9.37
C VAL A 63 -3.77 -14.03 -8.41
N ARG A 64 -2.57 -14.27 -8.93
CA ARG A 64 -1.30 -14.04 -8.24
C ARG A 64 -0.19 -13.76 -9.24
N ALA A 65 0.59 -12.70 -9.03
CA ALA A 65 1.81 -12.46 -9.78
C ALA A 65 2.93 -13.39 -9.27
N ASN A 66 3.76 -13.90 -10.17
CA ASN A 66 4.93 -14.70 -9.80
C ASN A 66 6.08 -13.78 -9.31
N ASP A 67 7.05 -14.32 -8.57
CA ASP A 67 8.06 -13.59 -7.77
C ASP A 67 8.95 -12.60 -8.55
N SER A 68 8.97 -12.64 -9.89
CA SER A 68 9.70 -11.65 -10.71
C SER A 68 8.80 -10.66 -11.46
N ALA A 69 7.47 -10.84 -11.42
CA ALA A 69 6.47 -9.90 -11.91
C ALA A 69 5.99 -9.04 -10.74
N SER A 70 6.27 -7.74 -10.81
CA SER A 70 6.19 -6.88 -9.65
C SER A 70 4.97 -5.99 -9.77
N ILE A 71 3.85 -6.52 -9.31
CA ILE A 71 2.53 -5.90 -9.37
C ILE A 71 1.95 -5.93 -10.78
N CYS A 72 0.86 -6.67 -10.92
CA CYS A 72 0.05 -6.73 -12.12
C CYS A 72 -1.24 -5.94 -11.91
N ARG A 73 -1.68 -5.22 -12.94
CA ARG A 73 -2.96 -4.51 -12.97
C ARG A 73 -3.93 -5.27 -13.86
N PHE A 74 -5.13 -5.50 -13.38
CA PHE A 74 -6.18 -6.24 -14.09
C PHE A 74 -7.37 -5.31 -14.34
N TYR A 75 -7.88 -5.32 -15.56
CA TYR A 75 -8.86 -4.36 -16.06
C TYR A 75 -10.12 -5.08 -16.53
N LEU A 76 -11.26 -4.40 -16.40
CA LEU A 76 -12.54 -4.83 -16.95
C LEU A 76 -12.63 -4.57 -18.47
N GLU A 77 -11.83 -3.64 -18.98
CA GLU A 77 -11.83 -3.26 -20.39
C GLU A 77 -10.62 -3.87 -21.12
N PRO A 78 -10.69 -4.06 -22.45
CA PRO A 78 -9.55 -4.44 -23.27
C PRO A 78 -8.50 -3.31 -23.33
N GLU A 79 -7.31 -3.65 -23.81
CA GLU A 79 -6.18 -2.74 -24.00
C GLU A 79 -5.70 -2.06 -22.70
N CYS A 80 -5.95 -2.69 -21.55
CA CYS A 80 -5.54 -2.23 -20.22
C CYS A 80 -6.02 -0.81 -19.89
N LYS A 81 -7.31 -0.56 -20.16
CA LYS A 81 -7.99 0.72 -19.96
C LYS A 81 -9.01 0.66 -18.82
N GLY A 82 -9.37 1.83 -18.31
CA GLY A 82 -10.41 1.96 -17.30
C GLY A 82 -9.96 1.64 -15.88
N GLU A 83 -10.91 1.22 -15.06
CA GLU A 83 -10.68 0.82 -13.67
C GLU A 83 -9.92 -0.49 -13.57
N TYR A 84 -9.13 -0.62 -12.49
CA TYR A 84 -8.29 -1.79 -12.26
C TYR A 84 -8.03 -2.04 -10.78
N PHE A 85 -7.72 -3.28 -10.44
CA PHE A 85 -7.09 -3.65 -9.17
C PHE A 85 -5.63 -4.09 -9.38
N GLU A 86 -4.84 -4.09 -8.30
CA GLU A 86 -3.44 -4.51 -8.30
C GLU A 86 -3.31 -5.86 -7.60
N ALA A 87 -2.57 -6.81 -8.20
CA ALA A 87 -2.19 -8.07 -7.55
C ALA A 87 -0.67 -8.21 -7.49
N GLY A 88 -0.16 -8.57 -6.31
CA GLY A 88 1.25 -8.88 -6.09
C GLY A 88 1.51 -10.38 -6.04
N THR A 89 2.53 -10.77 -5.29
CA THR A 89 2.91 -12.16 -5.01
C THR A 89 1.91 -12.90 -4.12
N HIS A 90 0.99 -12.18 -3.50
CA HIS A 90 -0.06 -12.76 -2.69
C HIS A 90 -1.29 -13.07 -3.54
N ALA A 91 -1.98 -14.16 -3.20
CA ALA A 91 -3.21 -14.56 -3.86
C ALA A 91 -4.32 -13.54 -3.59
N VAL A 92 -4.95 -13.07 -4.65
CA VAL A 92 -6.11 -12.19 -4.60
C VAL A 92 -7.36 -13.01 -4.83
N ASN A 93 -8.33 -12.89 -3.92
CA ASN A 93 -9.66 -13.48 -4.05
C ASN A 93 -10.60 -12.44 -4.68
N LEU A 94 -11.06 -12.66 -5.91
CA LEU A 94 -11.93 -11.71 -6.58
C LEU A 94 -13.35 -11.75 -6.03
N TYR A 95 -13.87 -12.90 -5.58
CA TYR A 95 -15.21 -12.95 -4.98
C TYR A 95 -15.35 -12.07 -3.73
N THR A 96 -14.33 -12.03 -2.86
CA THR A 96 -14.41 -11.28 -1.61
C THR A 96 -13.73 -9.91 -1.67
N GLY A 97 -12.61 -9.80 -2.39
CA GLY A 97 -11.81 -8.58 -2.43
C GLY A 97 -12.20 -7.62 -3.55
N HIS A 98 -12.60 -8.14 -4.71
CA HIS A 98 -12.89 -7.35 -5.91
C HIS A 98 -14.08 -7.95 -6.69
N PRO A 99 -15.29 -7.99 -6.10
CA PRO A 99 -16.43 -8.71 -6.66
C PRO A 99 -16.82 -8.22 -8.06
N ASP A 100 -16.63 -6.93 -8.35
CA ASP A 100 -16.91 -6.36 -9.67
C ASP A 100 -15.96 -6.86 -10.77
N PHE A 101 -14.82 -7.45 -10.40
CA PHE A 101 -13.83 -8.04 -11.31
C PHE A 101 -13.96 -9.55 -11.41
N ASN A 102 -14.72 -10.19 -10.52
CA ASN A 102 -14.86 -11.65 -10.55
C ASN A 102 -15.54 -12.09 -11.86
N ASP A 103 -14.86 -12.95 -12.62
CA ASP A 103 -15.26 -13.44 -13.95
C ASP A 103 -15.36 -12.37 -15.05
N GLU A 104 -14.98 -11.12 -14.78
CA GLU A 104 -15.15 -9.98 -15.69
C GLU A 104 -13.80 -9.34 -16.13
N VAL A 105 -12.67 -9.88 -15.66
CA VAL A 105 -11.33 -9.43 -16.12
C VAL A 105 -11.17 -9.68 -17.62
N THR A 106 -10.82 -8.62 -18.37
CA THR A 106 -10.66 -8.66 -19.83
C THR A 106 -9.21 -8.46 -20.29
N SER A 107 -8.41 -7.71 -19.54
CA SER A 107 -6.99 -7.51 -19.87
C SER A 107 -6.14 -7.28 -18.63
N PHE A 108 -4.83 -7.48 -18.73
CA PHE A 108 -3.90 -7.21 -17.65
C PHE A 108 -2.53 -6.76 -18.16
N ILE A 109 -1.80 -6.02 -17.32
CA ILE A 109 -0.41 -5.59 -17.57
C ILE A 109 0.38 -5.79 -16.29
N CYS A 110 1.57 -6.38 -16.41
CA CYS A 110 2.49 -6.52 -15.30
C CYS A 110 3.67 -5.58 -15.49
N ASP A 111 3.99 -4.81 -14.46
CA ASP A 111 5.23 -4.04 -14.43
C ASP A 111 6.29 -4.86 -13.70
N VAL A 112 7.55 -4.82 -14.14
CA VAL A 112 8.65 -5.18 -13.24
C VAL A 112 8.93 -3.93 -12.43
N ALA A 113 8.72 -3.98 -11.11
CA ALA A 113 9.06 -2.96 -10.14
C ALA A 113 10.56 -2.76 -10.25
N LYS A 114 10.92 -1.78 -11.05
CA LYS A 114 12.27 -1.30 -11.14
C LYS A 114 12.59 -0.70 -9.77
N PRO A 115 13.61 -1.18 -9.03
CA PRO A 115 14.08 -0.47 -7.86
C PRO A 115 14.57 0.89 -8.35
N ILE A 116 13.78 1.95 -8.14
CA ILE A 116 14.21 3.29 -8.52
C ILE A 116 15.23 3.70 -7.46
N ALA A 117 16.49 3.79 -7.89
CA ALA A 117 17.60 4.23 -7.07
C ALA A 117 17.23 5.53 -6.33
N SER A 118 17.47 5.55 -5.02
CA SER A 118 17.22 6.67 -4.11
C SER A 118 17.50 8.02 -4.79
N VAL A 119 16.45 8.82 -4.98
CA VAL A 119 16.58 10.16 -5.57
C VAL A 119 17.52 10.98 -4.68
N LYS A 120 18.62 11.48 -5.26
CA LYS A 120 19.58 12.33 -4.54
C LYS A 120 18.90 13.63 -4.11
N SER A 121 19.08 13.96 -2.83
CA SER A 121 18.46 15.05 -2.05
C SER A 121 18.51 16.47 -2.64
N SER A 122 19.23 16.75 -3.73
CA SER A 122 19.63 18.11 -4.12
C SER A 122 18.64 18.86 -5.02
N ASP A 123 17.42 18.37 -5.18
CA ASP A 123 16.59 18.74 -6.33
C ASP A 123 15.10 18.87 -5.92
N TRP A 124 14.91 19.52 -4.76
CA TRP A 124 13.64 19.66 -4.03
C TRP A 124 12.85 20.89 -4.51
N THR A 125 11.72 20.65 -5.17
CA THR A 125 10.68 21.68 -5.41
C THR A 125 9.33 21.11 -4.98
N PHE A 126 8.41 21.96 -4.50
CA PHE A 126 7.05 21.56 -4.09
C PHE A 126 6.28 20.76 -5.16
N LYS A 127 6.56 21.02 -6.45
CA LYS A 127 5.95 20.30 -7.58
C LYS A 127 6.43 18.84 -7.69
N ARG A 128 7.65 18.52 -7.24
CA ARG A 128 8.19 17.15 -7.21
C ARG A 128 7.69 16.31 -6.04
N GLN A 129 7.08 16.90 -5.02
CA GLN A 129 6.64 16.17 -3.85
C GLN A 129 5.64 15.04 -4.18
N LYS A 130 4.73 15.29 -5.15
CA LYS A 130 3.80 14.27 -5.68
C LYS A 130 4.53 13.17 -6.45
N GLU A 131 5.59 13.51 -7.19
CA GLU A 131 6.41 12.55 -7.93
C GLU A 131 7.28 11.69 -7.00
N LEU A 132 7.61 12.19 -5.81
CA LEU A 132 8.48 11.51 -4.84
C LEU A 132 7.74 10.51 -3.95
N CYS A 133 6.41 10.57 -3.89
CA CYS A 133 5.61 9.64 -3.08
C CYS A 133 4.41 9.10 -3.85
N THR A 134 4.69 8.20 -4.78
CA THR A 134 3.66 7.52 -5.57
C THR A 134 3.18 6.22 -4.91
N ARG A 135 4.04 5.56 -4.13
CA ARG A 135 3.74 4.31 -3.42
C ARG A 135 4.21 4.34 -1.98
N LEU A 136 3.48 3.67 -1.09
CA LEU A 136 3.79 3.51 0.33
C LEU A 136 4.34 2.10 0.59
N GLU A 137 5.49 2.02 1.26
CA GLU A 137 6.09 0.77 1.75
C GLU A 137 5.70 0.45 3.20
N THR A 138 5.28 1.47 3.97
CA THR A 138 4.68 1.28 5.30
C THR A 138 3.50 2.21 5.47
N LEU A 139 2.54 1.78 6.28
CA LEU A 139 1.36 2.53 6.64
C LEU A 139 1.04 2.26 8.11
N SER A 140 0.77 3.29 8.89
CA SER A 140 0.36 3.18 10.29
C SER A 140 -0.81 4.09 10.62
N LEU A 141 -1.62 3.65 11.57
CA LEU A 141 -2.80 4.31 12.07
C LEU A 141 -2.56 4.79 13.49
N GLN A 142 -2.86 6.06 13.76
CA GLN A 142 -3.07 6.58 15.10
C GLN A 142 -4.57 6.85 15.27
N PHE A 143 -5.23 6.15 16.18
CA PHE A 143 -6.68 6.22 16.39
C PHE A 143 -6.99 6.64 17.83
N LYS A 144 -8.04 7.45 18.00
CA LYS A 144 -8.43 7.97 19.31
C LYS A 144 -9.95 8.11 19.47
N LEU A 145 -10.47 7.60 20.57
CA LEU A 145 -11.82 7.87 21.05
C LEU A 145 -11.86 9.13 21.93
N ALA A 146 -13.00 9.80 21.94
CA ALA A 146 -13.25 10.87 22.88
C ALA A 146 -13.27 10.33 24.32
N ASN A 147 -13.01 11.22 25.28
CA ASN A 147 -12.91 10.86 26.69
C ASN A 147 -14.12 11.35 27.49
N ASN A 148 -15.32 11.25 26.92
CA ASN A 148 -16.56 11.57 27.60
C ASN A 148 -17.24 10.28 28.11
N ILE A 149 -18.20 10.44 29.02
CA ILE A 149 -19.00 9.30 29.49
C ILE A 149 -19.78 8.73 28.32
N GLY A 150 -19.64 7.43 28.08
CA GLY A 150 -20.30 6.73 26.97
C GLY A 150 -19.56 6.82 25.63
N SER A 151 -18.37 7.42 25.53
CA SER A 151 -17.63 7.51 24.26
C SER A 151 -16.98 6.20 23.81
N GLY A 152 -16.94 5.17 24.68
CA GLY A 152 -16.46 3.83 24.35
C GLY A 152 -17.56 2.98 23.70
N THR A 153 -17.22 1.76 23.31
CA THR A 153 -18.19 0.78 22.77
C THR A 153 -17.84 -0.63 23.24
N TYR A 154 -18.81 -1.54 23.17
CA TYR A 154 -18.59 -2.98 23.30
C TYR A 154 -18.28 -3.66 21.97
N ASP A 155 -18.38 -2.93 20.87
CA ASP A 155 -18.24 -3.44 19.52
C ASP A 155 -16.77 -3.49 19.06
N LYS A 156 -16.56 -4.10 17.89
CA LYS A 156 -15.25 -4.16 17.23
C LYS A 156 -15.17 -3.12 16.12
N ILE A 157 -14.20 -2.23 16.25
CA ILE A 157 -13.96 -1.13 15.31
C ILE A 157 -12.88 -1.55 14.31
N LYS A 158 -13.15 -1.36 13.02
CA LYS A 158 -12.22 -1.67 11.93
C LYS A 158 -12.06 -0.50 10.96
N LEU A 159 -10.93 -0.47 10.27
CA LEU A 159 -10.64 0.47 9.18
C LEU A 159 -10.66 -0.28 7.85
N GLY A 160 -11.46 0.21 6.90
CA GLY A 160 -11.48 -0.27 5.52
C GLY A 160 -10.89 0.77 4.56
N PHE A 161 -10.23 0.27 3.52
CA PHE A 161 -9.79 1.03 2.36
C PHE A 161 -10.66 0.62 1.18
N GLU A 162 -11.69 1.40 0.88
CA GLU A 162 -12.62 1.05 -0.20
C GLU A 162 -11.89 1.04 -1.55
N ASP A 163 -12.25 0.09 -2.42
CA ASP A 163 -11.65 -0.21 -3.73
C ASP A 163 -10.19 -0.72 -3.74
N ALA A 164 -9.40 -0.38 -2.73
CA ALA A 164 -7.97 -0.75 -2.67
C ALA A 164 -7.68 -1.92 -1.72
N GLY A 165 -8.43 -2.04 -0.62
CA GLY A 165 -8.21 -3.06 0.39
C GLY A 165 -8.93 -4.37 0.06
N GLN A 166 -8.20 -5.47 0.14
CA GLN A 166 -8.73 -6.84 0.08
C GLN A 166 -9.28 -7.30 1.43
N THR A 167 -8.70 -6.79 2.52
CA THR A 167 -9.14 -7.08 3.89
C THR A 167 -9.26 -5.80 4.72
N VAL A 168 -10.02 -5.89 5.81
CA VAL A 168 -10.23 -4.79 6.76
C VAL A 168 -9.23 -4.87 7.90
N HIS A 169 -8.67 -3.73 8.30
CA HIS A 169 -7.74 -3.66 9.43
C HIS A 169 -8.51 -3.54 10.74
N VAL A 170 -8.35 -4.50 11.66
CA VAL A 170 -8.99 -4.43 12.98
C VAL A 170 -8.23 -3.44 13.86
N ILE A 171 -8.94 -2.41 14.35
CA ILE A 171 -8.36 -1.41 15.24
C ILE A 171 -8.39 -1.94 16.68
N THR A 172 -9.58 -2.27 17.18
CA THR A 172 -9.78 -2.68 18.57
C THR A 172 -11.15 -3.31 18.76
N GLU A 173 -11.36 -4.00 19.88
CA GLU A 173 -12.64 -4.56 20.31
C GLU A 173 -12.92 -4.13 21.75
N GLY A 174 -14.15 -3.66 22.02
CA GLY A 174 -14.58 -3.21 23.34
C GLY A 174 -13.77 -2.04 23.95
N PRO A 175 -13.37 -0.99 23.21
CA PRO A 175 -12.56 0.09 23.76
C PRO A 175 -13.34 0.97 24.75
N SER A 176 -12.71 1.26 25.88
CA SER A 176 -13.19 2.26 26.84
C SER A 176 -13.08 3.70 26.30
N PRO A 177 -13.83 4.66 26.87
CA PRO A 177 -13.63 6.09 26.60
C PRO A 177 -12.15 6.51 26.75
N GLY A 178 -11.69 7.41 25.89
CA GLY A 178 -10.32 7.91 25.88
C GLY A 178 -9.28 6.93 25.33
N TYR A 179 -9.69 5.77 24.82
CA TYR A 179 -8.80 4.81 24.17
C TYR A 179 -8.00 5.48 23.04
N GLU A 180 -6.69 5.25 23.05
CA GLU A 180 -5.76 5.74 22.04
C GLU A 180 -4.76 4.64 21.70
N VAL A 181 -4.55 4.41 20.41
CA VAL A 181 -3.63 3.39 19.93
C VAL A 181 -2.88 3.86 18.69
N THR A 182 -1.64 3.39 18.53
CA THR A 182 -0.89 3.45 17.28
C THR A 182 -0.60 2.04 16.81
N GLN A 183 -0.96 1.72 15.57
CA GLN A 183 -0.81 0.40 14.98
C GLN A 183 -0.18 0.50 13.60
N ASP A 184 0.71 -0.41 13.27
CA ASP A 184 1.15 -0.60 11.90
C ASP A 184 0.08 -1.41 11.15
N ILE A 185 -0.26 -0.94 9.95
CA ILE A 185 -1.17 -1.63 9.04
C ILE A 185 -0.31 -2.52 8.15
N ASN A 186 -0.56 -3.83 8.18
CA ASN A 186 0.14 -4.76 7.29
C ASN A 186 -0.34 -4.54 5.86
N ILE A 187 0.50 -3.90 5.03
CA ILE A 187 0.15 -3.58 3.64
C ILE A 187 -0.12 -4.85 2.84
N GLN A 188 0.62 -5.94 3.10
CA GLN A 188 0.44 -7.19 2.38
C GLN A 188 -0.91 -7.83 2.74
N ASP A 189 -1.29 -7.86 4.02
CA ASP A 189 -2.57 -8.45 4.42
C ASP A 189 -3.76 -7.60 3.95
N VAL A 190 -3.64 -6.27 4.02
CA VAL A 190 -4.72 -5.34 3.69
C VAL A 190 -4.88 -5.13 2.18
N PHE A 191 -3.79 -4.99 1.43
CA PHE A 191 -3.82 -4.64 0.02
C PHE A 191 -3.35 -5.78 -0.92
N GLY A 192 -2.78 -6.86 -0.39
CA GLY A 192 -2.23 -7.98 -1.17
C GLY A 192 -0.98 -7.64 -2.02
N VAL A 193 -0.34 -6.52 -1.70
CA VAL A 193 0.85 -6.01 -2.41
C VAL A 193 1.91 -5.57 -1.40
N GLU A 194 3.18 -5.55 -1.81
CA GLU A 194 4.27 -5.12 -0.93
C GLU A 194 4.31 -3.61 -0.70
N THR A 195 3.82 -2.85 -1.67
CA THR A 195 3.68 -1.41 -1.58
C THR A 195 2.32 -1.03 -2.15
N VAL A 196 1.64 -0.03 -1.60
CA VAL A 196 0.34 0.43 -2.10
C VAL A 196 0.47 1.77 -2.83
N ALA A 197 -0.17 1.92 -3.99
CA ALA A 197 -0.22 3.19 -4.70
C ALA A 197 -1.01 4.23 -3.88
N LEU A 198 -0.46 5.42 -3.69
CA LEU A 198 -1.14 6.49 -2.94
C LEU A 198 -2.46 6.88 -3.59
N SER A 199 -2.51 6.85 -4.93
CA SER A 199 -3.72 7.12 -5.72
C SER A 199 -4.83 6.08 -5.61
N LYS A 200 -4.54 4.92 -5.01
CA LYS A 200 -5.54 3.88 -4.72
C LYS A 200 -6.19 4.07 -3.37
N ILE A 201 -5.55 4.77 -2.43
CA ILE A 201 -6.17 5.14 -1.16
C ILE A 201 -7.09 6.35 -1.39
N LYS A 202 -8.26 6.09 -1.98
CA LYS A 202 -9.23 7.11 -2.40
C LYS A 202 -10.36 7.32 -1.40
N ARG A 203 -10.71 6.29 -0.63
CA ARG A 203 -11.85 6.35 0.29
C ARG A 203 -11.61 5.46 1.49
N LEU A 204 -11.81 6.04 2.67
CA LEU A 204 -11.66 5.35 3.95
C LEU A 204 -13.02 5.17 4.59
N ARG A 205 -13.20 4.04 5.26
CA ARG A 205 -14.40 3.77 6.04
C ARG A 205 -14.08 3.18 7.40
N LEU A 206 -14.85 3.58 8.40
CA LEU A 206 -14.86 2.94 9.71
C LEU A 206 -16.05 1.99 9.74
N LEU A 207 -15.74 0.76 10.14
CA LEU A 207 -16.70 -0.32 10.24
C LEU A 207 -16.89 -0.68 11.71
N ASP A 208 -18.12 -1.01 12.03
CA ASP A 208 -18.58 -1.37 13.36
C ASP A 208 -19.17 -2.78 13.32
N GLU A 209 -18.52 -3.73 13.99
CA GLU A 209 -18.97 -5.12 14.09
C GLU A 209 -19.53 -5.36 15.50
N LEU A 210 -20.83 -5.63 15.58
CA LEU A 210 -21.50 -5.98 16.82
C LEU A 210 -21.01 -7.36 17.29
N THR A 211 -20.20 -7.38 18.36
CA THR A 211 -19.64 -8.61 18.93
C THR A 211 -20.36 -9.06 20.20
N ASP A 212 -20.92 -8.13 20.99
CA ASP A 212 -21.65 -8.43 22.21
C ASP A 212 -23.17 -8.46 21.99
N TRP A 213 -23.80 -9.57 22.36
CA TRP A 213 -25.24 -9.80 22.20
C TRP A 213 -26.13 -8.96 23.13
N THR A 214 -25.60 -8.47 24.25
CA THR A 214 -26.35 -7.74 25.29
C THR A 214 -26.11 -6.23 25.21
N PHE A 215 -24.88 -5.82 24.90
CA PHE A 215 -24.44 -4.43 24.95
C PHE A 215 -23.87 -3.90 23.63
N GLY A 216 -23.73 -4.74 22.60
CA GLY A 216 -23.27 -4.31 21.29
C GLY A 216 -24.32 -3.50 20.51
N GLY A 217 -23.85 -2.73 19.54
CA GLY A 217 -24.62 -1.75 18.77
C GLY A 217 -24.77 -0.42 19.51
N ASP A 218 -23.91 -0.15 20.49
CA ASP A 218 -23.92 1.09 21.25
C ASP A 218 -23.25 2.23 20.48
N MET A 219 -23.61 3.47 20.84
CA MET A 219 -23.01 4.65 20.24
C MET A 219 -21.62 4.86 20.83
N TRP A 220 -20.66 5.23 20.00
CA TRP A 220 -19.32 5.63 20.44
C TRP A 220 -18.88 6.93 19.79
N GLU A 221 -17.92 7.60 20.42
CA GLU A 221 -17.49 8.92 19.97
C GLU A 221 -16.02 8.89 19.53
N ILE A 222 -15.79 9.13 18.25
CA ILE A 222 -14.45 9.25 17.71
C ILE A 222 -13.91 10.66 17.92
N ALA A 223 -12.73 10.79 18.52
CA ALA A 223 -12.02 12.07 18.56
C ALA A 223 -11.38 12.34 17.19
N GLY A 224 -10.69 11.34 16.62
CA GLY A 224 -10.12 11.40 15.29
C GLY A 224 -9.09 10.30 15.05
N PHE A 225 -8.54 10.28 13.84
CA PHE A 225 -7.44 9.40 13.49
C PHE A 225 -6.50 10.03 12.46
N THR A 226 -5.27 9.53 12.40
CA THR A 226 -4.23 9.95 11.45
C THR A 226 -3.63 8.71 10.80
N LEU A 227 -3.45 8.74 9.48
CA LEU A 227 -2.60 7.76 8.80
C LEU A 227 -1.21 8.34 8.58
N LYS A 228 -0.16 7.54 8.77
CA LYS A 228 1.22 7.90 8.46
C LYS A 228 1.80 6.86 7.51
N GLY A 229 2.36 7.32 6.40
CA GLY A 229 2.94 6.46 5.39
C GLY A 229 4.40 6.76 5.16
N LYS A 230 5.20 5.74 4.83
CA LYS A 230 6.56 5.92 4.31
C LYS A 230 6.58 5.60 2.82
N CYS A 231 7.12 6.52 2.03
CA CYS A 231 7.15 6.41 0.58
C CYS A 231 8.25 5.43 0.14
N ALA A 232 7.90 4.42 -0.66
CA ALA A 232 8.84 3.39 -1.13
C ALA A 232 9.98 4.00 -1.96
N ASN A 233 9.66 5.00 -2.80
CA ASN A 233 10.60 5.56 -3.77
C ASN A 233 11.61 6.55 -3.17
N SER A 234 11.26 7.21 -2.07
CA SER A 234 12.04 8.33 -1.52
C SER A 234 12.36 8.19 -0.04
N GLY A 235 11.74 7.24 0.66
CA GLY A 235 11.81 7.11 2.11
C GLY A 235 11.18 8.27 2.88
N LEU A 236 10.51 9.21 2.21
CA LEU A 236 9.81 10.32 2.84
C LEU A 236 8.66 9.80 3.70
N THR A 237 8.38 10.51 4.79
CA THR A 237 7.19 10.25 5.60
C THR A 237 6.11 11.26 5.27
N ILE A 238 4.94 10.76 4.93
CA ILE A 238 3.72 11.55 4.71
C ILE A 238 2.68 11.19 5.77
N ALA A 239 1.72 12.08 5.97
CA ALA A 239 0.61 11.87 6.90
C ALA A 239 -0.69 12.38 6.31
N LEU A 240 -1.77 11.66 6.55
CA LEU A 240 -3.14 12.09 6.29
C LEU A 240 -3.74 12.56 7.61
N GLU A 241 -3.73 13.89 7.83
CA GLU A 241 -4.17 14.51 9.08
C GLU A 241 -5.59 15.09 9.00
N LYS A 242 -6.21 15.02 7.83
CA LYS A 242 -7.57 15.50 7.53
C LYS A 242 -8.61 15.03 8.55
N PHE A 243 -8.44 13.83 9.09
CA PHE A 243 -9.40 13.20 10.02
C PHE A 243 -8.93 13.20 11.48
N SER A 244 -7.89 13.98 11.81
CA SER A 244 -7.32 14.03 13.16
C SER A 244 -8.25 14.66 14.21
N SER A 245 -9.32 15.31 13.79
CA SER A 245 -10.31 15.96 14.67
C SER A 245 -11.72 15.80 14.10
N LEU A 246 -12.22 14.55 14.09
CA LEU A 246 -13.58 14.24 13.64
C LEU A 246 -14.62 14.67 14.67
N ASN A 247 -14.44 14.30 15.94
CA ASN A 247 -15.37 14.57 17.05
C ASN A 247 -16.83 14.23 16.71
N LYS A 248 -17.08 12.97 16.36
CA LYS A 248 -18.40 12.49 15.92
C LYS A 248 -18.86 11.29 16.74
N TRP A 249 -20.15 11.25 17.02
CA TRP A 249 -20.82 10.05 17.48
C TRP A 249 -21.18 9.16 16.30
N LEU A 250 -20.80 7.89 16.40
CA LEU A 250 -20.98 6.85 15.39
C LEU A 250 -21.77 5.69 16.01
N GLN A 251 -22.56 5.01 15.18
CA GLN A 251 -23.36 3.87 15.59
C GLN A 251 -23.68 3.00 14.40
N ALA A 252 -23.54 1.69 14.54
CA ALA A 252 -24.08 0.74 13.58
C ALA A 252 -25.60 0.90 13.44
N GLN A 253 -26.09 0.93 12.20
CA GLN A 253 -27.52 0.97 11.88
C GLN A 253 -27.92 -0.33 11.18
N PRO A 254 -28.06 -1.44 11.92
CA PRO A 254 -28.38 -2.72 11.31
C PRO A 254 -29.76 -2.69 10.65
N ASP A 255 -29.82 -3.13 9.39
CA ASP A 255 -31.07 -3.28 8.63
C ASP A 255 -31.63 -4.71 8.69
N ARG A 256 -30.87 -5.64 9.31
CA ARG A 256 -31.23 -7.06 9.45
C ARG A 256 -31.79 -7.34 10.84
N PRO A 257 -32.87 -8.14 10.94
CA PRO A 257 -33.46 -8.46 12.24
C PRO A 257 -32.67 -9.51 13.01
N GLY A 258 -32.65 -9.36 14.34
CA GLY A 258 -32.23 -10.39 15.29
C GLY A 258 -30.76 -10.77 15.14
N ARG A 259 -30.45 -12.07 15.27
CA ARG A 259 -29.05 -12.54 15.33
C ARG A 259 -28.21 -12.27 14.07
N PHE A 260 -28.84 -11.90 12.95
CA PHE A 260 -28.15 -11.67 11.68
C PHE A 260 -27.45 -10.30 11.61
N GLN A 261 -27.60 -9.48 12.66
CA GLN A 261 -26.89 -8.21 12.79
C GLN A 261 -25.48 -8.33 13.38
N TYR A 262 -25.20 -9.44 14.10
CA TYR A 262 -23.92 -9.66 14.77
C TYR A 262 -22.89 -10.24 13.82
N ARG A 263 -21.61 -9.93 14.06
CA ARG A 263 -20.48 -10.38 13.22
C ARG A 263 -20.62 -9.98 11.75
N VAL A 264 -21.26 -8.84 11.53
CA VAL A 264 -21.39 -8.18 10.23
C VAL A 264 -20.77 -6.80 10.38
N ASP A 265 -19.98 -6.40 9.38
CA ASP A 265 -19.38 -5.07 9.33
C ASP A 265 -20.41 -4.06 8.86
N TRP A 266 -20.79 -3.13 9.74
CA TRP A 266 -21.67 -2.01 9.42
C TRP A 266 -20.83 -0.75 9.17
N GLU A 267 -21.02 -0.10 8.02
CA GLU A 267 -20.38 1.19 7.77
C GLU A 267 -21.01 2.27 8.64
N VAL A 268 -20.21 2.89 9.50
CA VAL A 268 -20.65 3.96 10.40
C VAL A 268 -20.10 5.32 10.02
N TRP A 269 -19.02 5.34 9.25
CA TRP A 269 -18.41 6.56 8.71
C TRP A 269 -17.60 6.24 7.46
N ALA A 270 -17.65 7.10 6.47
CA ALA A 270 -16.77 7.06 5.32
C ALA A 270 -16.51 8.47 4.79
N ASP A 271 -15.33 8.68 4.21
CA ASP A 271 -14.97 9.93 3.54
C ASP A 271 -13.89 9.68 2.48
N ASP A 272 -13.87 10.58 1.50
CA ASP A 272 -12.94 10.52 0.39
C ASP A 272 -11.59 11.15 0.76
N VAL A 273 -10.54 10.61 0.17
CA VAL A 273 -9.15 11.00 0.33
C VAL A 273 -8.57 11.30 -1.04
N GLN A 274 -8.01 12.48 -1.19
CA GLN A 274 -7.25 12.84 -2.37
C GLN A 274 -5.75 12.69 -2.10
N PRO A 275 -4.93 12.40 -3.12
CA PRO A 275 -3.47 12.41 -2.96
C PRO A 275 -2.94 13.72 -2.35
N ASP A 276 -3.64 14.83 -2.56
CA ASP A 276 -3.28 16.16 -2.05
C ASP A 276 -3.63 16.36 -0.57
N ASP A 277 -4.48 15.52 0.01
CA ASP A 277 -4.78 15.53 1.45
C ASP A 277 -3.58 15.03 2.29
N TRP A 278 -2.61 14.36 1.65
CA TRP A 278 -1.42 13.86 2.31
C TRP A 278 -0.34 14.94 2.42
N VAL A 279 0.06 15.24 3.65
CA VAL A 279 1.10 16.23 3.95
C VAL A 279 2.42 15.55 4.26
N THR A 280 3.54 16.08 3.74
CA THR A 280 4.85 15.61 4.19
C THR A 280 5.10 16.03 5.62
N LYS A 281 5.37 15.06 6.49
CA LYS A 281 6.04 15.32 7.76
C LYS A 281 7.51 15.52 7.44
N SER A 282 7.85 16.73 6.97
CA SER A 282 9.25 17.09 6.74
C SER A 282 10.00 16.90 8.05
N LEU A 283 10.97 15.99 8.04
CA LEU A 283 12.04 16.05 9.02
C LEU A 283 12.78 17.33 8.69
N CYS A 284 12.56 18.41 9.45
CA CYS A 284 13.41 19.61 9.42
C CYS A 284 14.88 19.17 9.57
N LYS A 285 15.55 18.88 8.45
CA LYS A 285 16.93 18.38 8.41
C LYS A 285 17.85 19.26 7.58
N GLN A 286 17.33 20.26 6.88
CA GLN A 286 18.16 21.20 6.13
C GLN A 286 17.62 22.62 6.27
N PHE A 287 18.31 23.41 7.10
CA PHE A 287 18.26 24.86 7.01
C PHE A 287 19.19 25.27 5.86
N LEU A 288 18.68 26.04 4.91
CA LEU A 288 19.49 26.62 3.82
C LEU A 288 20.65 27.48 4.38
N SER A 289 20.44 28.10 5.54
CA SER A 289 21.49 28.77 6.31
C SER A 289 21.05 28.88 7.76
N MET A 290 21.98 28.72 8.70
CA MET A 290 21.78 29.02 10.11
C MET A 290 22.73 30.15 10.48
N LYS A 291 22.19 31.27 10.97
CA LYS A 291 22.98 32.42 11.42
C LYS A 291 22.94 32.46 12.94
N THR A 292 24.02 32.04 13.58
CA THR A 292 24.16 32.08 15.05
C THR A 292 24.89 33.35 15.46
N SER A 293 24.29 34.16 16.32
CA SER A 293 24.96 35.30 16.95
C SER A 293 25.26 34.94 18.40
N ILE A 294 26.54 34.79 18.75
CA ILE A 294 26.98 34.57 20.13
C ILE A 294 27.26 35.93 20.75
N CYS A 295 26.52 36.30 21.79
CA CYS A 295 26.82 37.46 22.62
C CYS A 295 27.59 37.00 23.86
N ILE A 296 28.89 37.26 23.89
CA ILE A 296 29.71 37.10 25.10
C ILE A 296 29.62 38.42 25.87
N LEU A 297 28.97 38.40 27.03
CA LEU A 297 28.95 39.55 27.92
C LEU A 297 30.34 39.73 28.54
N PRO A 298 30.93 40.94 28.53
CA PRO A 298 32.21 41.17 29.17
C PRO A 298 32.08 40.95 30.68
N THR A 299 32.93 40.07 31.21
CA THR A 299 33.13 39.91 32.65
C THR A 299 33.58 41.24 33.24
N LYS A 300 32.82 41.78 34.20
CA LYS A 300 33.17 42.99 34.97
C LYS A 300 34.56 42.81 35.58
N THR A 301 35.56 43.47 35.00
CA THR A 301 36.85 43.70 35.66
C THR A 301 36.62 44.70 36.79
N GLY A 302 36.79 44.24 38.03
CA GLY A 302 36.68 45.07 39.23
C GLY A 302 37.61 46.29 39.15
N THR A 303 37.03 47.45 39.41
CA THR A 303 37.71 48.74 39.48
C THR A 303 38.71 48.78 40.63
N GLY A 304 39.97 48.95 40.27
CA GLY A 304 41.05 49.28 41.19
C GLY A 304 40.92 50.71 41.73
N VAL A 305 41.03 50.77 43.05
CA VAL A 305 41.41 51.86 43.97
C VAL A 305 42.05 53.09 43.31
N SER A 306 41.53 54.28 43.62
CA SER A 306 42.21 55.58 43.44
C SER A 306 42.91 56.02 44.73
N PRO A 307 44.04 56.76 44.67
CA PRO A 307 44.84 57.08 45.84
C PRO A 307 44.30 58.28 46.63
N ILE A 308 44.56 58.20 47.94
CA ILE A 308 44.23 59.16 49.00
C ILE A 308 45.06 60.44 48.82
N LYS A 309 44.40 61.60 49.01
CA LYS A 309 45.03 62.89 49.29
C LYS A 309 45.26 63.04 50.77
#